data_AF-A0A6F9AU64-F1
#
_entry.id   AF-A0A6F9AU64-F1
#
_cell.length_a   1.000
_cell.length_b   1.000
_cell.length_c   1.000
_cell.angle_alpha   90.00
_cell.angle_beta   90.00
_cell.angle_gamma   90.00
#
_symmetry.space_group_name_H-M   'P 1'
#
loop_
_entity.id
_entity.type
_entity.pdbx_description
1 polymer ?
#
loop_
_entity_poly.entity_id
_entity_poly.type
_entity_poly.pdbx_seq_one_letter_code
_entity_poly.pdbx_strand_id
1 'polypeptide(L)'
;MVRQISGSLVDQWQTALEDLSELEMRCNDALRSKPVKYFKEIDAKVKTFKKLCFTEHLKTTLADLLPSIRGGEKEESVLSDFLKKQQEFRFNSNILSECMDRIEREINVVDRFLRMITEDYSRTCSAKIVTSKRGLDKEVLNSKVKRVICFTFTSLGCEDPVLSALDSPSSENSQALMPVKSDLTRWYHSDDVFEDMDKQAGLFKDFAEANKEDTQTREREEIKIACNLILV
;
A
#
# COMPACT_ATOMS: atom_id res chain seq x y z
N MET A 1 5.58 -31.92 -37.91
CA MET A 1 5.73 -30.50 -38.31
C MET A 1 5.40 -29.67 -37.09
N VAL A 2 6.31 -28.80 -36.61
CA VAL A 2 6.07 -28.00 -35.40
C VAL A 2 5.29 -26.75 -35.78
N ARG A 3 4.14 -26.51 -35.14
CA ARG A 3 3.37 -25.26 -35.35
C ARG A 3 4.10 -24.10 -34.70
N GLN A 4 4.15 -22.96 -35.39
CA GLN A 4 4.64 -21.71 -34.80
C GLN A 4 3.52 -21.02 -34.02
N ILE A 5 3.89 -20.22 -33.03
CA ILE A 5 2.99 -19.27 -32.37
C ILE A 5 3.11 -17.96 -33.13
N SER A 6 1.99 -17.26 -33.34
CA SER A 6 1.99 -15.96 -33.99
C SER A 6 2.83 -14.95 -33.21
N GLY A 7 3.59 -14.11 -33.93
CA GLY A 7 4.42 -13.07 -33.30
C GLY A 7 3.58 -12.11 -32.45
N SER A 8 2.40 -11.73 -32.93
CA SER A 8 1.48 -10.85 -32.20
C SER A 8 1.00 -11.44 -30.88
N LEU A 9 0.82 -12.77 -30.78
CA LEU A 9 0.47 -13.41 -29.52
C LEU A 9 1.67 -13.49 -28.57
N VAL A 10 2.87 -13.76 -29.11
CA VAL A 10 4.11 -13.68 -28.32
C VAL A 10 4.28 -12.29 -27.71
N ASP A 11 4.10 -11.24 -28.51
CA ASP A 11 4.19 -9.85 -28.05
C ASP A 11 3.17 -9.56 -26.94
N GLN A 12 1.90 -9.97 -27.11
CA GLN A 12 0.86 -9.76 -26.08
C GLN A 12 1.19 -10.43 -24.74
N TRP A 13 1.69 -11.67 -24.77
CA TRP A 13 2.09 -12.38 -23.56
C TRP A 13 3.31 -11.76 -22.91
N GLN A 14 4.28 -11.32 -23.72
CA GLN A 14 5.45 -10.62 -23.22
C GLN A 14 5.06 -9.31 -22.52
N THR A 15 4.23 -8.48 -23.17
CA THR A 15 3.73 -7.23 -22.56
C THR A 15 2.98 -7.51 -21.25
N ALA A 16 2.11 -8.51 -21.21
CA ALA A 16 1.38 -8.84 -19.97
C ALA A 16 2.31 -9.28 -18.82
N LEU A 17 3.39 -10.01 -19.12
CA LEU A 17 4.38 -10.40 -18.12
C LEU A 17 5.25 -9.20 -17.67
N GLU A 18 5.59 -8.32 -18.59
CA GLU A 18 6.34 -7.08 -18.32
C GLU A 18 5.55 -6.13 -17.42
N ASP A 19 4.28 -5.88 -17.73
CA ASP A 19 3.37 -5.03 -16.94
C ASP A 19 3.27 -5.52 -15.48
N LEU A 20 3.07 -6.84 -15.28
CA LEU A 20 3.00 -7.42 -13.94
C LEU A 20 4.35 -7.40 -13.21
N SER A 21 5.45 -7.61 -13.94
CA SER A 21 6.80 -7.51 -13.37
C SER A 21 7.10 -6.08 -12.92
N GLU A 22 6.67 -5.07 -13.67
CA GLU A 22 6.80 -3.66 -13.28
C GLU A 22 6.05 -3.38 -11.98
N LEU A 23 4.80 -3.83 -11.88
CA LEU A 23 4.00 -3.68 -10.67
C LEU A 23 4.63 -4.41 -9.47
N GLU A 24 5.20 -5.61 -9.68
CA GLU A 24 5.92 -6.31 -8.62
C GLU A 24 7.16 -5.53 -8.14
N MET A 25 7.92 -4.92 -9.06
CA MET A 25 9.06 -4.07 -8.71
C MET A 25 8.61 -2.87 -7.89
N ARG A 26 7.56 -2.16 -8.31
CA ARG A 26 6.97 -1.05 -7.55
C ARG A 26 6.53 -1.49 -6.15
N CYS A 27 5.91 -2.67 -6.01
CA CYS A 27 5.56 -3.23 -4.70
C CYS A 27 6.80 -3.43 -3.81
N ASN A 28 7.88 -3.98 -4.38
CA ASN A 28 9.11 -4.20 -3.64
C ASN A 28 9.75 -2.89 -3.16
N ASP A 29 9.69 -1.83 -3.97
CA ASP A 29 10.17 -0.51 -3.58
C ASP A 29 9.28 0.14 -2.51
N ALA A 30 7.96 0.03 -2.64
CA ALA A 30 7.01 0.46 -1.61
C ALA A 30 7.28 -0.23 -0.26
N LEU A 31 7.52 -1.55 -0.24
CA LEU A 31 7.85 -2.32 0.96
C LEU A 31 9.15 -1.87 1.65
N ARG A 32 10.06 -1.18 0.95
CA ARG A 32 11.30 -0.65 1.54
C ARG A 32 11.10 0.69 2.24
N SER A 33 9.99 1.39 1.96
CA SER A 33 9.70 2.70 2.51
C SER A 33 9.53 2.69 4.04
N LYS A 34 9.80 3.83 4.68
CA LYS A 34 9.66 3.98 6.13
C LYS A 34 8.21 3.89 6.60
N PRO A 35 7.21 4.52 5.95
CA PRO A 35 5.81 4.36 6.34
C PRO A 35 5.39 2.89 6.42
N VAL A 36 5.74 2.10 5.40
CA VAL A 36 5.39 0.67 5.36
C VAL A 36 6.04 -0.12 6.50
N LYS A 37 7.26 0.23 6.90
CA LYS A 37 7.93 -0.39 8.06
C LYS A 37 7.27 -0.05 9.40
N TYR A 38 6.64 1.13 9.51
CA TYR A 38 6.01 1.58 10.76
C TYR A 38 4.53 1.19 10.86
N PHE A 39 3.82 1.12 9.73
CA PHE A 39 2.38 0.92 9.65
C PHE A 39 2.03 -0.42 9.03
N LYS A 40 1.57 -1.35 9.87
CA LYS A 40 1.24 -2.72 9.46
C LYS A 40 0.05 -2.77 8.50
N GLU A 41 -0.85 -1.82 8.61
CA GLU A 41 -2.02 -1.65 7.76
C GLU A 41 -1.59 -1.38 6.32
N ILE A 42 -0.59 -0.51 6.12
CA ILE A 42 -0.03 -0.22 4.79
C ILE A 42 0.80 -1.41 4.28
N ASP A 43 1.63 -2.03 5.14
CA ASP A 43 2.36 -3.27 4.81
C ASP A 43 1.44 -4.39 4.32
N ALA A 44 0.30 -4.58 4.99
CA ALA A 44 -0.70 -5.56 4.59
C ALA A 44 -1.29 -5.24 3.21
N LYS A 45 -1.67 -3.98 2.94
CA LYS A 45 -2.17 -3.55 1.63
C LYS A 45 -1.17 -3.83 0.52
N VAL A 46 0.09 -3.43 0.68
CA VAL A 46 1.15 -3.65 -0.33
C VAL A 46 1.39 -5.14 -0.56
N LYS A 47 1.41 -5.95 0.51
CA LYS A 47 1.60 -7.41 0.39
C LYS A 47 0.43 -8.11 -0.30
N THR A 48 -0.80 -7.69 -0.01
CA THR A 48 -1.99 -8.22 -0.69
C THR A 48 -1.94 -7.87 -2.17
N PHE A 49 -1.65 -6.61 -2.51
CA PHE A 49 -1.53 -6.19 -3.91
C PHE A 49 -0.39 -6.92 -4.64
N LYS A 50 0.77 -7.10 -4.00
CA LYS A 50 1.90 -7.85 -4.57
C LYS A 50 1.51 -9.29 -4.97
N LYS A 51 0.63 -9.95 -4.20
CA LYS A 51 0.17 -11.31 -4.55
C LYS A 51 -0.58 -11.37 -5.88
N LEU A 52 -1.25 -10.28 -6.25
CA LEU A 52 -1.96 -10.15 -7.53
C LEU A 52 -1.00 -9.94 -8.70
N CYS A 53 0.21 -9.45 -8.44
CA CYS A 53 1.22 -9.18 -9.47
C CYS A 53 2.08 -10.42 -9.80
N PHE A 54 1.83 -11.58 -9.16
CA PHE A 54 2.63 -12.77 -9.39
C PHE A 54 2.44 -13.34 -10.81
N THR A 55 3.53 -13.38 -11.55
CA THR A 55 3.58 -13.87 -12.94
C THR A 55 3.61 -15.40 -13.05
N GLU A 56 3.78 -16.12 -11.94
CA GLU A 56 3.97 -17.58 -11.95
C GLU A 56 2.81 -18.33 -12.58
N HIS A 57 1.56 -17.93 -12.32
CA HIS A 57 0.40 -18.58 -12.93
C HIS A 57 0.39 -18.46 -14.47
N LEU A 58 0.79 -17.30 -14.99
CA LEU A 58 0.92 -17.07 -16.44
C LEU A 58 2.05 -17.91 -17.03
N LYS A 59 3.21 -17.95 -16.38
CA LYS A 59 4.37 -18.74 -16.84
C LYS A 59 4.09 -20.23 -16.83
N THR A 60 3.47 -20.76 -15.78
CA THR A 60 3.09 -22.18 -15.71
C THR A 60 2.09 -22.52 -16.81
N THR A 61 1.07 -21.67 -17.01
CA THR A 61 0.08 -21.88 -18.09
C THR A 61 0.74 -21.88 -19.47
N LEU A 62 1.69 -20.97 -19.72
CA LEU A 62 2.50 -20.98 -20.95
C LEU A 62 3.29 -22.28 -21.11
N ALA A 63 3.99 -22.70 -20.05
CA ALA A 63 4.81 -23.92 -20.07
C ALA A 63 3.96 -25.18 -20.39
N ASP A 64 2.72 -25.22 -19.92
CA ASP A 64 1.80 -26.33 -20.13
C ASP A 64 1.14 -26.30 -21.52
N LEU A 65 0.73 -25.12 -22.02
CA LEU A 65 0.00 -25.00 -23.28
C LEU A 65 0.90 -25.00 -24.52
N LEU A 66 2.10 -24.41 -24.42
CA LEU A 66 3.00 -24.28 -25.57
C LEU A 66 3.36 -25.62 -26.24
N PRO A 67 3.70 -26.71 -25.51
CA PRO A 67 3.98 -28.00 -26.13
C PRO A 67 2.79 -28.57 -26.90
N SER A 68 1.58 -28.57 -26.32
CA SER A 68 0.38 -29.08 -26.97
C SER A 68 -0.02 -28.28 -28.22
N ILE A 69 0.15 -26.95 -28.20
CA ILE A 69 -0.14 -26.10 -29.36
C ILE A 69 0.89 -26.36 -30.47
N ARG A 70 2.17 -26.40 -30.12
CA ARG A 70 3.26 -26.68 -31.07
C ARG A 70 3.18 -28.10 -31.65
N GLY A 71 2.67 -29.05 -30.88
CA GLY A 71 2.37 -30.43 -31.28
C GLY A 71 1.08 -30.60 -32.09
N GLY A 72 0.23 -29.56 -32.14
CA GLY A 72 -1.02 -29.54 -32.90
C GLY A 72 -2.21 -30.18 -32.21
N GLU A 73 -2.08 -30.55 -30.93
CA GLU A 73 -3.15 -31.09 -30.09
C GLU A 73 -4.17 -30.03 -29.69
N LYS A 74 -3.70 -28.79 -29.49
CA LYS A 74 -4.53 -27.63 -29.15
C LYS A 74 -4.38 -26.54 -30.19
N GLU A 75 -5.42 -25.74 -30.34
CA GLU A 75 -5.37 -24.52 -31.16
C GLU A 75 -4.69 -23.38 -30.40
N GLU A 76 -4.07 -22.46 -31.16
CA GLU A 76 -3.48 -21.25 -30.61
C GLU A 76 -4.51 -20.34 -29.92
N SER A 77 -5.78 -20.41 -30.35
CA SER A 77 -6.92 -19.71 -29.75
C SER A 77 -7.04 -19.94 -28.24
N VAL A 78 -6.71 -21.15 -27.75
CA VAL A 78 -6.74 -21.48 -26.31
C VAL A 78 -5.82 -20.54 -25.52
N LEU A 79 -4.66 -20.18 -26.08
CA LEU A 79 -3.68 -19.34 -25.43
C LEU A 79 -4.08 -17.85 -25.48
N SER A 80 -4.70 -17.40 -26.57
CA SER A 80 -5.19 -16.02 -26.69
C SER A 80 -6.44 -15.77 -25.84
N ASP A 81 -7.37 -16.73 -25.81
CA ASP A 81 -8.59 -16.63 -24.99
C ASP A 81 -8.27 -16.65 -23.49
N PHE A 82 -7.29 -17.46 -23.08
CA PHE A 82 -6.81 -17.45 -21.70
C PHE A 82 -6.25 -16.07 -21.32
N LEU A 83 -5.37 -15.50 -22.13
CA LEU A 83 -4.77 -14.19 -21.83
C LEU A 83 -5.83 -13.09 -21.76
N LYS A 84 -6.78 -13.07 -22.72
CA LYS A 84 -7.89 -12.11 -22.71
C LYS A 84 -8.73 -12.22 -21.44
N LYS A 85 -9.11 -13.45 -21.06
CA LYS A 85 -9.83 -13.69 -19.80
C LYS A 85 -9.04 -13.14 -18.62
N GLN A 86 -7.73 -13.39 -18.56
CA GLN A 86 -6.92 -12.84 -17.47
C GLN A 86 -6.89 -11.32 -17.47
N GLN A 87 -6.73 -10.66 -18.62
CA GLN A 87 -6.73 -9.18 -18.73
C GLN A 87 -8.08 -8.55 -18.42
N GLU A 88 -9.19 -9.24 -18.68
CA GLU A 88 -10.53 -8.77 -18.34
C GLU A 88 -10.81 -8.85 -16.83
N PHE A 89 -10.28 -9.87 -16.14
CA PHE A 89 -10.68 -10.17 -14.76
C PHE A 89 -9.61 -9.97 -13.68
N ARG A 90 -8.32 -10.17 -13.97
CA ARG A 90 -7.27 -10.19 -12.93
C ARG A 90 -6.06 -9.33 -13.24
N PHE A 91 -5.65 -9.28 -14.50
CA PHE A 91 -4.45 -8.59 -14.98
C PHE A 91 -4.80 -7.43 -15.90
N ASN A 92 -5.89 -6.72 -15.59
CA ASN A 92 -6.16 -5.45 -16.25
C ASN A 92 -5.07 -4.46 -15.82
N SER A 93 -4.08 -4.23 -16.68
CA SER A 93 -2.90 -3.42 -16.34
C SER A 93 -3.27 -1.99 -15.94
N ASN A 94 -4.31 -1.40 -16.55
CA ASN A 94 -4.80 -0.08 -16.17
C ASN A 94 -5.36 -0.05 -14.74
N ILE A 95 -6.21 -1.03 -14.39
CA ILE A 95 -6.81 -1.10 -13.04
C ILE A 95 -5.74 -1.40 -11.99
N LEU A 96 -4.81 -2.31 -12.28
CA LEU A 96 -3.73 -2.65 -11.36
C LEU A 96 -2.77 -1.49 -11.17
N SER A 97 -2.40 -0.79 -12.25
CA SER A 97 -1.55 0.40 -12.18
C SER A 97 -2.21 1.51 -11.36
N GLU A 98 -3.49 1.79 -11.59
CA GLU A 98 -4.22 2.78 -10.80
C GLU A 98 -4.32 2.38 -9.32
N CYS A 99 -4.51 1.09 -9.03
CA CYS A 99 -4.48 0.58 -7.66
C CYS A 99 -3.11 0.79 -7.00
N MET A 100 -2.02 0.56 -7.75
CA MET A 100 -0.68 0.80 -7.24
C MET A 100 -0.41 2.29 -7.01
N ASP A 101 -0.83 3.16 -7.94
CA ASP A 101 -0.72 4.62 -7.80
C ASP A 101 -1.42 5.12 -6.53
N ARG A 102 -2.59 4.55 -6.21
CA ARG A 102 -3.34 4.86 -4.99
C ARG A 102 -2.60 4.43 -3.72
N ILE A 103 -2.02 3.23 -3.71
CA ILE A 103 -1.20 2.74 -2.59
C ILE A 103 0.04 3.63 -2.40
N GLU A 104 0.73 3.98 -3.48
CA GLU A 104 1.89 4.87 -3.44
C GLU A 104 1.51 6.28 -2.96
N ARG A 105 0.35 6.80 -3.38
CA ARG A 105 -0.17 8.08 -2.90
C ARG A 105 -0.41 8.04 -1.39
N GLU A 106 -1.05 7.00 -0.87
CA GLU A 106 -1.26 6.82 0.58
C GLU A 106 0.09 6.81 1.33
N ILE A 107 1.07 6.05 0.84
CA ILE A 107 2.43 5.99 1.41
C ILE A 107 3.07 7.38 1.42
N ASN A 108 2.97 8.14 0.33
CA ASN A 108 3.58 9.45 0.19
C ASN A 108 2.95 10.49 1.13
N VAL A 109 1.62 10.47 1.30
CA VAL A 109 0.94 11.35 2.26
C VAL A 109 1.42 11.05 3.69
N VAL A 110 1.50 9.77 4.06
CA VAL A 110 1.97 9.36 5.38
C VAL A 110 3.45 9.70 5.59
N ASP A 111 4.32 9.48 4.59
CA ASP A 111 5.75 9.84 4.64
C ASP A 111 5.93 11.33 4.90
N ARG A 112 5.17 12.18 4.20
CA ARG A 112 5.21 13.63 4.37
C ARG A 112 4.92 14.04 5.82
N PHE A 113 3.82 13.56 6.39
CA PHE A 113 3.43 13.92 7.75
C PHE A 113 4.38 13.33 8.80
N LEU A 114 4.88 12.11 8.58
CA LEU A 114 5.94 11.55 9.43
C LEU A 114 7.19 12.43 9.42
N ARG A 115 7.66 12.88 8.25
CA ARG A 115 8.81 13.79 8.15
C ARG A 115 8.55 15.14 8.80
N MET A 116 7.34 15.68 8.66
CA MET A 116 6.95 16.93 9.31
C MET A 116 7.05 16.81 10.84
N ILE A 117 6.52 15.73 11.41
CA ILE A 117 6.44 15.55 12.86
C ILE A 117 7.77 15.08 13.47
N THR A 118 8.58 14.34 12.71
CA THR A 118 9.80 13.69 13.23
C THR A 118 11.10 14.28 12.69
N GLU A 119 11.06 15.36 11.90
CA GLU A 119 12.23 15.98 11.24
C GLU A 119 13.21 14.95 10.66
N ASP A 120 12.91 14.48 9.44
CA ASP A 120 13.68 13.48 8.70
C ASP A 120 13.84 12.11 9.39
N TYR A 121 12.88 11.75 10.25
CA TYR A 121 12.94 10.54 11.08
C TYR A 121 14.13 10.52 12.04
N SER A 122 14.76 11.67 12.25
CA SER A 122 15.78 11.86 13.26
C SER A 122 15.13 12.04 14.62
N ARG A 123 15.80 11.65 15.71
CA ARG A 123 15.31 11.85 17.08
C ARG A 123 15.42 13.31 17.55
N THR A 124 15.27 14.27 16.64
CA THR A 124 15.48 15.70 16.95
C THR A 124 14.22 16.37 17.49
N CYS A 125 13.04 15.80 17.22
CA CYS A 125 11.81 16.09 17.94
C CYS A 125 11.59 15.04 19.05
N SER A 126 11.07 15.47 20.20
CA SER A 126 10.72 14.62 21.36
C SER A 126 9.66 13.54 21.04
N ALA A 127 9.08 13.59 19.83
CA ALA A 127 8.08 12.66 19.35
C ALA A 127 8.68 11.28 19.04
N LYS A 128 8.31 10.29 19.85
CA LYS A 128 8.63 8.88 19.59
C LYS A 128 7.58 8.25 18.69
N ILE A 129 8.01 7.57 17.62
CA ILE A 129 7.10 6.72 16.81
C ILE A 129 6.79 5.45 17.59
N VAL A 130 5.50 5.17 17.80
CA VAL A 130 5.02 3.95 18.46
C VAL A 130 4.16 3.14 17.50
N THR A 131 4.62 1.93 17.17
CA THR A 131 4.01 1.08 16.12
C THR A 131 3.12 -0.04 16.66
N SER A 132 2.85 -0.06 17.98
CA SER A 132 2.01 -1.10 18.58
C SER A 132 1.32 -0.62 19.84
N LYS A 133 0.12 -1.17 20.10
CA LYS A 133 -0.62 -0.95 21.34
C LYS A 133 0.21 -1.22 22.60
N ARG A 134 0.95 -2.33 22.63
CA ARG A 134 1.87 -2.62 23.75
C ARG A 134 2.96 -1.56 23.90
N GLY A 135 3.48 -1.04 22.79
CA GLY A 135 4.46 0.05 22.82
C GLY A 135 3.87 1.33 23.40
N LEU A 136 2.61 1.62 23.07
CA LEU A 136 1.88 2.76 23.62
C LEU A 136 1.60 2.58 25.11
N ASP A 137 1.08 1.42 25.51
CA ASP A 137 0.77 1.11 26.90
C ASP A 137 2.01 1.32 27.79
N LYS A 138 3.20 0.97 27.28
CA LYS A 138 4.46 1.22 27.98
C LYS A 138 4.79 2.70 28.15
N GLU A 139 4.43 3.57 27.20
CA GLU A 139 4.65 5.01 27.33
C GLU A 139 3.60 5.67 28.23
N VAL A 140 2.34 5.26 28.09
CA VAL A 140 1.19 5.78 28.86
C VAL A 140 1.27 5.36 30.34
N LEU A 141 1.62 4.12 30.63
CA LEU A 141 1.71 3.59 31.99
C LEU A 141 3.06 3.88 32.67
N ASN A 142 3.91 4.70 32.06
CA ASN A 142 5.20 5.04 32.63
C ASN A 142 4.99 5.99 33.83
N SER A 143 5.31 5.52 35.03
CA SER A 143 5.20 6.30 36.28
C SER A 143 5.93 7.66 36.30
N LYS A 144 6.90 7.88 35.39
CA LYS A 144 7.64 9.14 35.23
C LYS A 144 7.03 10.08 34.17
N VAL A 145 5.82 9.80 33.71
CA VAL A 145 5.18 10.54 32.62
C VAL A 145 3.83 10.97 33.11
N LYS A 146 3.61 12.29 33.21
CA LYS A 146 2.34 12.82 33.71
C LYS A 146 1.28 12.88 32.63
N ARG A 147 1.68 13.17 31.38
CA ARG A 147 0.78 13.25 30.23
C ARG A 147 1.45 12.68 28.99
N VAL A 148 0.66 11.99 28.17
CA VAL A 148 1.07 11.53 26.85
C VAL A 148 0.15 12.19 25.82
N ILE A 149 0.74 12.87 24.84
CA ILE A 149 0.00 13.46 23.71
C ILE A 149 0.37 12.71 22.44
N CYS A 150 -0.65 12.34 21.66
CA CYS A 150 -0.47 11.50 20.49
C CYS A 150 -1.03 12.06 19.20
N PHE A 151 -0.21 12.01 18.14
CA PHE A 151 -0.67 12.16 16.77
C PHE A 151 -0.96 10.80 16.17
N THR A 152 -2.18 10.60 15.66
CA THR A 152 -2.64 9.29 15.19
C THR A 152 -3.25 9.36 13.81
N PHE A 153 -2.82 8.46 12.92
CA PHE A 153 -3.50 8.24 11.65
C PHE A 153 -4.65 7.26 11.87
N THR A 154 -5.89 7.72 11.71
CA THR A 154 -7.11 6.95 12.01
C THR A 154 -7.67 6.21 10.79
N SER A 155 -7.21 6.55 9.57
CA SER A 155 -7.79 6.05 8.32
C SER A 155 -6.91 5.03 7.57
N LEU A 156 -5.75 4.64 8.10
CA LEU A 156 -4.83 3.70 7.43
C LEU A 156 -5.43 2.30 7.26
N GLY A 157 -6.29 1.89 8.20
CA GLY A 157 -6.95 0.59 8.19
C GLY A 157 -8.19 0.50 7.30
N CYS A 158 -8.60 1.59 6.65
CA CYS A 158 -9.74 1.54 5.74
C CYS A 158 -9.47 0.55 4.60
N GLU A 159 -10.36 -0.45 4.48
CA GLU A 159 -10.31 -1.44 3.41
C GLU A 159 -10.40 -0.72 2.06
N ASP A 160 -9.57 -1.15 1.11
CA ASP A 160 -9.67 -0.68 -0.26
C ASP A 160 -10.64 -1.60 -1.01
N PRO A 161 -11.82 -1.13 -1.45
CA PRO A 161 -12.81 -1.99 -2.09
C PRO A 161 -12.30 -2.65 -3.37
N VAL A 162 -11.38 -1.99 -4.10
CA VAL A 162 -10.75 -2.56 -5.30
C VAL A 162 -9.83 -3.69 -4.90
N LEU A 163 -8.98 -3.47 -3.89
CA LEU A 163 -8.05 -4.50 -3.41
C LEU A 163 -8.81 -5.70 -2.83
N SER A 164 -9.88 -5.46 -2.07
CA SER A 164 -10.75 -6.51 -1.52
C SER A 164 -11.46 -7.30 -2.62
N ALA A 165 -11.93 -6.64 -3.68
CA ALA A 165 -12.54 -7.32 -4.83
C ALA A 165 -11.53 -8.19 -5.58
N LEU A 166 -10.30 -7.69 -5.77
CA LEU A 166 -9.23 -8.40 -6.48
C LEU A 166 -8.67 -9.60 -5.68
N ASP A 167 -8.65 -9.53 -4.35
CA ASP A 167 -8.20 -10.64 -3.48
C ASP A 167 -9.26 -11.76 -3.35
N SER A 168 -10.49 -11.53 -3.82
CA SER A 168 -11.57 -12.50 -3.69
C SER A 168 -11.44 -13.68 -4.67
N PRO A 169 -11.57 -14.94 -4.19
CA PRO A 169 -11.45 -16.13 -5.04
C PRO A 169 -12.62 -16.29 -6.04
N SER A 170 -13.72 -15.53 -5.86
CA SER A 170 -14.93 -15.59 -6.68
C SER A 170 -14.83 -14.83 -8.02
N SER A 171 -13.64 -14.33 -8.40
CA SER A 171 -13.47 -13.50 -9.60
C SER A 171 -13.73 -14.22 -10.94
N GLU A 172 -14.13 -15.49 -10.94
CA GLU A 172 -14.64 -16.17 -12.14
C GLU A 172 -16.08 -15.73 -12.49
N ASN A 173 -16.81 -15.09 -11.57
CA ASN A 173 -18.16 -14.58 -11.79
C ASN A 173 -18.16 -13.05 -12.03
N SER A 174 -18.57 -12.68 -13.23
CA SER A 174 -18.28 -11.44 -13.97
C SER A 174 -19.05 -10.18 -13.55
N GLN A 175 -19.21 -9.87 -12.26
CA GLN A 175 -19.92 -8.63 -11.85
C GLN A 175 -19.15 -7.66 -10.94
N ALA A 176 -17.97 -8.04 -10.44
CA ALA A 176 -17.28 -7.26 -9.40
C ALA A 176 -16.31 -6.16 -9.90
N LEU A 177 -15.98 -6.14 -11.19
CA LEU A 177 -15.01 -5.19 -11.77
C LEU A 177 -15.65 -3.98 -12.46
N MET A 178 -16.94 -3.72 -12.20
CA MET A 178 -17.50 -2.39 -12.48
C MET A 178 -16.51 -1.35 -11.92
N PRO A 179 -16.13 -0.31 -12.69
CA PRO A 179 -15.15 0.67 -12.25
C PRO A 179 -15.64 1.15 -10.89
N VAL A 180 -14.92 0.74 -9.84
CA VAL A 180 -15.31 1.02 -8.46
C VAL A 180 -15.56 2.51 -8.43
N LYS A 181 -16.82 2.89 -8.18
CA LYS A 181 -17.29 4.27 -8.27
C LYS A 181 -16.20 5.17 -7.70
N SER A 182 -15.67 6.01 -8.57
CA SER A 182 -14.63 7.01 -8.32
C SER A 182 -14.97 7.99 -7.19
N ASP A 183 -16.20 7.94 -6.67
CA ASP A 183 -16.80 8.97 -5.82
C ASP A 183 -16.64 8.73 -4.31
N LEU A 184 -15.99 7.64 -3.89
CA LEU A 184 -15.47 7.59 -2.53
C LEU A 184 -14.09 8.23 -2.55
N THR A 185 -14.07 9.56 -2.45
CA THR A 185 -12.85 10.36 -2.28
C THR A 185 -12.09 9.79 -1.10
N ARG A 186 -11.08 8.95 -1.38
CA ARG A 186 -10.28 8.36 -0.32
C ARG A 186 -9.59 9.49 0.44
N TRP A 187 -9.36 9.27 1.74
CA TRP A 187 -8.85 10.31 2.64
C TRP A 187 -7.56 10.97 2.13
N TYR A 188 -6.69 10.22 1.43
CA TYR A 188 -5.42 10.71 0.85
C TYR A 188 -5.55 11.46 -0.49
N HIS A 189 -6.77 11.62 -1.01
CA HIS A 189 -7.12 12.44 -2.17
C HIS A 189 -8.00 13.65 -1.82
N SER A 190 -8.45 13.78 -0.57
CA SER A 190 -9.26 14.92 -0.15
C SER A 190 -8.36 16.07 0.29
N ASP A 191 -8.46 17.20 -0.41
CA ASP A 191 -7.74 18.42 -0.05
C ASP A 191 -8.13 18.91 1.35
N ASP A 192 -9.42 18.85 1.69
CA ASP A 192 -9.92 19.20 3.03
C ASP A 192 -9.30 18.34 4.14
N VAL A 193 -9.24 17.01 3.93
CA VAL A 193 -8.58 16.09 4.87
C VAL A 193 -7.09 16.40 4.96
N PHE A 194 -6.45 16.67 3.83
CA PHE A 194 -5.03 16.99 3.80
C PHE A 194 -4.73 18.30 4.55
N GLU A 195 -5.52 19.35 4.34
CA GLU A 195 -5.39 20.62 5.05
C GLU A 195 -5.61 20.49 6.55
N ASP A 196 -6.62 19.72 6.98
CA ASP A 196 -6.84 19.47 8.40
C ASP A 196 -5.67 18.69 9.01
N MET A 197 -5.21 17.61 8.35
CA MET A 197 -4.03 16.86 8.79
C MET A 197 -2.78 17.74 8.88
N ASP A 198 -2.60 18.68 7.94
CA ASP A 198 -1.50 19.65 7.96
C ASP A 198 -1.55 20.58 9.15
N LYS A 199 -2.74 21.14 9.44
CA LYS A 199 -2.97 21.97 10.62
C LYS A 199 -2.71 21.19 11.90
N GLN A 200 -3.26 19.97 12.03
CA GLN A 200 -3.06 19.14 13.23
C GLN A 200 -1.60 18.71 13.41
N ALA A 201 -0.91 18.34 12.32
CA ALA A 201 0.50 17.95 12.37
C ALA A 201 1.39 19.14 12.73
N GLY A 202 1.10 20.34 12.22
CA GLY A 202 1.76 21.59 12.59
C GLY A 202 1.58 21.92 14.07
N LEU A 203 0.34 21.90 14.57
CA LEU A 203 0.04 22.13 15.99
C LEU A 203 0.74 21.12 16.90
N PHE A 204 0.77 19.84 16.49
CA PHE A 204 1.47 18.80 17.23
C PHE A 204 2.99 19.03 17.24
N LYS A 205 3.57 19.43 16.09
CA LYS A 205 4.99 19.78 15.99
C LYS A 205 5.32 20.97 16.89
N ASP A 206 4.59 22.08 16.78
CA ASP A 206 4.83 23.29 17.58
C ASP A 206 4.70 22.99 19.07
N PHE A 207 3.68 22.22 19.45
CA PHE A 207 3.53 21.73 20.82
C PHE A 207 4.72 20.88 21.25
N ALA A 208 5.23 20.00 20.37
CA ALA A 208 6.39 19.17 20.67
C ALA A 208 7.68 19.95 20.85
N GLU A 209 7.87 20.99 20.04
CA GLU A 209 9.02 21.88 20.12
C GLU A 209 8.98 22.75 21.38
N ALA A 210 7.83 23.33 21.70
CA ALA A 210 7.63 24.14 22.91
C ALA A 210 7.84 23.35 24.21
N ASN A 211 7.73 22.01 24.15
CA ASN A 211 7.93 21.11 25.28
C ASN A 211 9.20 20.25 25.16
N LYS A 212 10.16 20.62 24.28
CA LYS A 212 11.52 20.04 24.31
C LYS A 212 12.17 20.39 25.66
N GLU A 213 12.79 19.42 26.32
CA GLU A 213 13.43 19.61 27.64
C GLU A 213 14.41 20.80 27.62
N ASP A 214 14.08 21.88 28.32
CA ASP A 214 15.06 22.90 28.72
C ASP A 214 15.63 22.49 30.08
N THR A 215 16.91 22.15 30.11
CA THR A 215 17.60 21.63 31.31
C THR A 215 17.73 22.64 32.44
N GLN A 216 17.25 23.89 32.26
CA GLN A 216 17.34 24.96 33.26
C GLN A 216 16.08 25.23 34.08
N THR A 217 14.90 24.72 33.73
CA THR A 217 13.67 24.99 34.51
C THR A 217 12.98 23.71 34.95
N ARG A 218 13.45 23.18 36.09
CA ARG A 218 12.69 22.26 36.95
C ARG A 218 11.42 22.94 37.45
N GLU A 219 10.36 22.94 36.63
CA GLU A 219 8.96 22.99 37.08
C GLU A 219 7.90 22.85 35.96
N ARG A 220 8.27 22.50 34.72
CA ARG A 220 7.27 22.12 33.70
C ARG A 220 7.16 20.62 33.58
N GLU A 221 5.93 20.16 33.68
CA GLU A 221 5.52 18.76 33.82
C GLU A 221 6.07 17.89 32.68
N GLU A 222 6.54 16.68 33.02
CA GLU A 222 7.04 15.67 32.10
C GLU A 222 5.91 15.21 31.13
N ILE A 223 5.75 15.94 30.04
CA ILE A 223 4.84 15.63 28.93
C ILE A 223 5.64 14.82 27.92
N LYS A 224 5.28 13.54 27.71
CA LYS A 224 5.79 12.77 26.58
C LYS A 224 4.90 12.93 25.37
N ILE A 225 5.54 12.98 24.22
CA ILE A 225 4.87 13.15 22.94
C ILE A 225 5.14 11.88 22.15
N ALA A 226 4.06 11.17 21.81
CA ALA A 226 4.13 9.86 21.18
C ALA A 226 3.22 9.85 19.96
N CYS A 227 3.75 9.78 18.74
CA CYS A 227 2.88 9.48 17.59
C CYS A 227 2.37 8.06 17.75
N ASN A 228 1.06 7.91 17.80
CA ASN A 228 0.41 6.68 18.19
C ASN A 228 -0.54 6.16 17.11
N LEU A 229 -0.87 4.89 17.24
CA LEU A 229 -1.63 4.10 16.31
C LEU A 229 -2.94 3.70 17.00
N ILE A 230 -4.05 4.35 16.68
CA ILE A 230 -5.37 3.87 17.08
C ILE A 230 -5.89 3.04 15.92
N LEU A 231 -5.80 1.72 16.10
CA LEU A 231 -6.74 0.78 15.51
C LEU A 231 -8.13 1.14 16.04
N VAL A 232 -9.03 1.55 15.15
CA VAL A 232 -10.47 1.32 15.34
C VAL A 232 -10.78 -0.02 14.70
#